data_AF-A0A264W030-F1
#
_entry.id   AF-A0A264W030-F1
#
_cell.length_a   1.000
_cell.length_b   1.000
_cell.length_c   1.000
_cell.angle_alpha   90.00
_cell.angle_beta   90.00
_cell.angle_gamma   90.00
#
_symmetry.space_group_name_H-M   'P 1'
#
loop_
_entity.id
_entity.type
_entity.pdbx_description
1 polymer ?
#
loop_
_entity_poly.entity_id
_entity_poly.type
_entity_poly.pdbx_seq_one_letter_code
_entity_poly.pdbx_strand_id
1 'polypeptide(L)'
;DKFPGAEMIAGTATAGIPHAALAADRLSLPMCYVRSKPKAHGKGNQIEGAVVKGQKVVVIEDLISTGGSVLEAAAALTEAGCDVLGVA
;
A
#
# COMPACT_ATOMS: atom_id res chain seq x y z
N ASP A 1 16.32 7.48 0.31
CA ASP A 1 16.58 8.66 -0.54
C ASP A 1 15.36 9.17 -1.29
N LYS A 2 14.61 8.33 -2.02
CA LYS A 2 13.43 8.82 -2.78
C LYS A 2 12.23 9.22 -1.91
N PHE A 3 11.97 8.50 -0.82
CA PHE A 3 10.83 8.74 0.09
C PHE A 3 11.28 8.83 1.55
N PRO A 4 12.07 9.84 1.94
CA PRO A 4 12.63 9.94 3.29
C PRO A 4 11.58 10.13 4.39
N GLY A 5 10.36 10.56 4.03
CA GLY A 5 9.24 10.73 4.96
C GLY A 5 8.25 9.57 4.99
N ALA A 6 8.59 8.39 4.46
CA ALA A 6 7.70 7.24 4.50
C ALA A 6 7.47 6.78 5.95
N GLU A 7 6.21 6.62 6.32
CA GLU A 7 5.77 6.17 7.65
C GLU A 7 5.17 4.76 7.60
N MET A 8 4.88 4.24 6.41
CA MET A 8 4.34 2.91 6.19
C MET A 8 4.66 2.40 4.78
N ILE A 9 4.80 1.08 4.65
CA ILE A 9 4.91 0.40 3.36
C ILE A 9 3.59 -0.33 3.06
N ALA A 10 3.06 -0.17 1.86
CA ALA A 10 1.89 -0.88 1.37
C ALA A 10 2.26 -1.80 0.21
N GLY A 11 1.87 -3.07 0.24
CA GLY A 11 2.02 -3.96 -0.93
C GLY A 11 0.74 -4.01 -1.78
N THR A 12 0.86 -4.03 -3.10
CA THR A 12 -0.26 -4.46 -3.95
C THR A 12 -0.43 -5.98 -3.84
N ALA A 13 -1.66 -6.44 -3.61
CA ALA A 13 -1.93 -7.87 -3.63
C ALA A 13 -1.82 -8.43 -5.07
N THR A 14 -1.13 -9.54 -5.31
CA THR A 14 -0.54 -10.48 -4.32
C THR A 14 0.99 -10.47 -4.34
N ALA A 15 1.60 -10.28 -5.52
CA ALA A 15 3.04 -10.41 -5.71
C ALA A 15 3.85 -9.23 -5.12
N GLY A 16 3.24 -8.06 -4.93
CA GLY A 16 3.84 -6.95 -4.20
C GLY A 16 3.96 -7.20 -2.69
N ILE A 17 3.18 -8.12 -2.10
CA ILE A 17 3.14 -8.35 -0.65
C ILE A 17 4.49 -8.81 -0.08
N PRO A 18 5.18 -9.84 -0.61
CA PRO A 18 6.47 -10.26 -0.06
C PRO A 18 7.53 -9.16 -0.15
N HIS A 19 7.53 -8.39 -1.23
CA HIS A 19 8.46 -7.27 -1.44
C HIS A 19 8.21 -6.15 -0.42
N ALA A 20 6.95 -5.78 -0.23
CA ALA A 20 6.52 -4.82 0.79
C ALA A 20 6.88 -5.28 2.21
N ALA A 21 6.69 -6.57 2.52
CA ALA A 21 7.04 -7.14 3.83
C ALA A 21 8.55 -7.04 4.11
N LEU A 22 9.39 -7.43 3.15
CA LEU A 22 10.84 -7.35 3.29
C LEU A 22 11.33 -5.89 3.38
N ALA A 23 10.70 -4.98 2.64
CA ALA A 23 11.02 -3.55 2.71
C ALA A 23 10.62 -2.95 4.07
N ALA A 24 9.41 -3.25 4.54
CA ALA A 24 8.91 -2.80 5.84
C ALA A 24 9.79 -3.28 6.99
N ASP A 25 10.16 -4.56 6.99
CA ASP A 25 11.05 -5.17 8.00
C ASP A 25 12.42 -4.48 8.04
N ARG A 26 13.07 -4.32 6.88
CA ARG A 26 14.38 -3.65 6.76
C ARG A 26 14.35 -2.18 7.20
N LEU A 27 13.22 -1.51 7.00
CA LEU A 27 13.05 -0.10 7.36
C LEU A 27 12.48 0.08 8.77
N SER A 28 12.13 -1.01 9.46
CA SER A 28 11.40 -0.98 10.73
C SER A 28 10.13 -0.12 10.67
N LEU A 29 9.41 -0.19 9.54
CA LEU A 29 8.16 0.52 9.32
C LEU A 29 6.96 -0.43 9.41
N PRO A 30 5.77 0.04 9.82
CA PRO A 30 4.56 -0.75 9.72
C PRO A 30 4.23 -1.07 8.25
N MET A 31 3.47 -2.15 8.07
CA MET A 31 3.05 -2.64 6.77
C MET A 31 1.53 -2.78 6.68
N CYS A 32 0.97 -2.46 5.52
CA CYS A 32 -0.35 -2.92 5.09
C CYS A 32 -0.27 -3.54 3.68
N TYR A 33 -1.37 -4.08 3.18
CA TYR A 33 -1.50 -4.39 1.76
C TYR A 33 -2.91 -4.10 1.26
N VAL A 34 -3.03 -3.84 -0.05
CA VAL A 34 -4.31 -3.53 -0.70
C VAL A 34 -4.74 -4.70 -1.56
N ARG A 35 -5.97 -5.17 -1.32
CA ARG A 35 -6.61 -6.23 -2.10
C ARG A 35 -7.02 -5.70 -3.47
N SER A 36 -6.93 -6.54 -4.49
CA SER A 36 -7.42 -6.22 -5.84
C SER A 36 -8.92 -5.97 -5.91
N LYS A 37 -9.70 -6.44 -4.92
CA LYS A 37 -11.14 -6.19 -4.82
C LYS A 37 -11.56 -5.97 -3.37
N PRO A 38 -12.58 -5.12 -3.11
CA PRO A 38 -13.19 -4.97 -1.80
C PRO A 38 -13.67 -6.32 -1.24
N LYS A 39 -13.70 -6.46 0.10
CA LYS A 39 -14.36 -7.61 0.73
C LYS A 39 -15.83 -7.66 0.31
N ALA A 40 -16.33 -8.84 -0.07
CA ALA A 40 -17.72 -9.06 -0.46
C ALA A 40 -18.73 -8.88 0.69
N HIS A 41 -18.27 -8.99 1.95
CA HIS A 41 -19.11 -8.84 3.15
C HIS A 41 -18.37 -7.99 4.21
N GLY A 42 -19.10 -7.12 4.90
CA GLY A 42 -18.55 -6.17 5.89
C GLY A 42 -18.46 -4.73 5.37
N LYS A 43 -17.56 -3.91 5.92
CA LYS A 43 -17.39 -2.48 5.54
C LYS A 43 -16.78 -2.23 4.15
N GLY A 44 -16.56 -3.27 3.35
CA GLY A 44 -15.98 -3.13 2.01
C GLY A 44 -14.50 -2.71 1.98
N ASN A 45 -13.77 -2.78 3.10
CA ASN A 45 -12.36 -2.35 3.13
C ASN A 45 -11.50 -3.20 2.18
N GLN A 46 -10.76 -2.51 1.30
CA GLN A 46 -9.71 -3.11 0.44
C GLN A 46 -8.36 -3.23 1.15
N ILE A 47 -8.12 -2.47 2.22
CA ILE A 47 -6.85 -2.45 2.94
C ILE A 47 -6.87 -3.47 4.08
N GLU A 48 -5.81 -4.28 4.17
CA GLU A 48 -5.55 -5.17 5.29
C GLU A 48 -4.33 -4.65 6.06
N GLY A 49 -4.49 -4.45 7.36
CA GLY A 49 -3.59 -3.64 8.19
C GLY A 49 -4.28 -2.38 8.71
N ALA A 50 -3.66 -1.70 9.68
CA ALA A 50 -4.22 -0.50 10.29
C ALA A 50 -3.53 0.73 9.70
N VAL A 51 -4.29 1.61 9.06
CA VAL A 51 -3.84 2.90 8.54
C VAL A 51 -4.44 4.05 9.35
N VAL A 52 -3.72 5.16 9.45
CA VAL A 52 -4.23 6.40 10.06
C VAL A 52 -4.30 7.53 9.05
N LYS A 53 -5.23 8.48 9.24
CA LYS A 53 -5.35 9.65 8.36
C LYS A 53 -4.07 10.47 8.35
N GLY A 54 -3.64 10.89 7.16
CA GLY A 54 -2.40 11.63 6.91
C GLY A 54 -1.14 10.77 6.95
N GLN A 55 -1.24 9.46 7.21
CA GLN A 55 -0.07 8.59 7.24
C GLN A 55 0.59 8.53 5.86
N LYS A 56 1.90 8.74 5.83
CA LYS A 56 2.67 8.77 4.59
C LYS A 56 3.03 7.37 4.13
N VAL A 57 2.45 6.94 3.01
CA VAL A 57 2.55 5.56 2.52
C VAL A 57 3.33 5.51 1.21
N VAL A 58 4.24 4.55 1.10
CA VAL A 58 4.86 4.15 -0.16
C VAL A 58 4.26 2.81 -0.59
N VAL A 59 3.79 2.73 -1.84
CA VAL A 59 3.24 1.49 -2.40
C VAL A 59 4.34 0.72 -3.12
N ILE A 60 4.41 -0.58 -2.89
CA ILE A 60 5.37 -1.49 -3.50
C ILE A 60 4.63 -2.45 -4.43
N GLU A 61 5.09 -2.50 -5.66
CA GLU A 61 4.62 -3.42 -6.69
C GLU A 61 5.77 -4.29 -7.20
N ASP A 62 5.49 -5.54 -7.60
CA ASP A 62 6.52 -6.41 -8.18
C ASP A 62 6.86 -6.00 -9.63
N LEU A 63 5.84 -5.73 -10.44
CA LEU A 63 5.98 -5.34 -11.84
C LEU A 63 4.83 -4.43 -12.27
N ILE A 64 5.18 -3.33 -12.95
CA ILE A 64 4.22 -2.41 -13.54
C ILE A 64 4.16 -2.63 -15.05
N SER A 65 2.99 -3.03 -15.56
CA SER A 65 2.69 -3.05 -16.99
C SER A 65 1.90 -1.80 -17.40
N THR A 66 0.58 -1.82 -17.22
CA THR A 66 -0.31 -0.68 -17.48
C THR A 66 -0.44 0.27 -16.29
N GLY A 67 -0.08 -0.20 -15.09
CA GLY A 67 -0.24 0.53 -13.83
C GLY A 67 -1.62 0.47 -13.19
N GLY A 68 -2.60 -0.24 -13.79
CA GLY A 68 -3.96 -0.30 -13.27
C GLY A 68 -4.05 -0.75 -11.81
N SER A 69 -3.42 -1.88 -11.47
CA SER A 69 -3.45 -2.45 -10.11
C SER A 69 -2.89 -1.49 -9.06
N VAL A 70 -1.77 -0.84 -9.35
CA VAL A 70 -1.11 0.04 -8.39
C VAL A 70 -1.81 1.39 -8.26
N LEU A 71 -2.45 1.88 -9.34
CA LEU A 71 -3.32 3.05 -9.29
C LEU A 71 -4.59 2.78 -8.45
N GLU A 72 -5.20 1.61 -8.60
CA GLU A 72 -6.33 1.19 -7.76
C GLU A 72 -5.91 1.07 -6.28
N ALA A 73 -4.73 0.51 -6.01
CA ALA A 73 -4.20 0.42 -4.65
C ALA A 73 -3.94 1.80 -4.02
N ALA A 74 -3.31 2.71 -4.78
CA ALA A 74 -3.04 4.07 -4.34
C ALA A 74 -4.34 4.86 -4.10
N ALA A 75 -5.36 4.67 -4.96
CA ALA A 75 -6.67 5.26 -4.78
C ALA A 75 -7.33 4.80 -3.48
N ALA A 76 -7.35 3.48 -3.21
CA ALA A 76 -7.92 2.93 -1.99
C ALA A 76 -7.23 3.47 -0.72
N LEU A 77 -5.91 3.64 -0.73
CA LEU A 77 -5.14 4.25 0.36
C LEU A 77 -5.49 5.73 0.56
N THR A 78 -5.60 6.47 -0.55
CA THR A 78 -5.98 7.89 -0.53
C THR A 78 -7.40 8.07 -0.01
N GLU A 79 -8.35 7.23 -0.43
CA GLU A 79 -9.74 7.21 0.06
C GLU A 79 -9.81 6.87 1.56
N ALA A 80 -8.91 6.02 2.06
CA ALA A 80 -8.76 5.75 3.49
C ALA A 80 -8.10 6.92 4.26
N GLY A 81 -7.65 7.95 3.55
CA GLY A 81 -7.08 9.18 4.08
C GLY A 81 -5.56 9.17 4.24
N CYS A 82 -4.85 8.22 3.64
CA CYS A 82 -3.38 8.20 3.62
C CYS A 82 -2.82 9.24 2.63
N ASP A 83 -1.59 9.70 2.87
CA ASP A 83 -0.80 10.50 1.93
C ASP A 83 0.13 9.57 1.13
N VAL A 84 -0.26 9.24 -0.11
CA VAL A 84 0.53 8.33 -0.95
C VAL A 84 1.70 9.09 -1.57
N LEU A 85 2.91 8.84 -1.08
CA LEU A 85 4.13 9.53 -1.51
C LEU A 85 4.61 9.09 -2.90
N GLY A 86 4.30 7.85 -3.28
CA GLY A 86 4.71 7.29 -4.55
C GLY A 86 4.68 5.77 -4.58
N VAL A 87 5.15 5.24 -5.70
CA VAL A 87 5.21 3.80 -6.02
C VAL A 87 6.67 3.41 -6.27
N ALA A 88 7.08 2.24 -5.81
CA ALA A 88 8.40 1.66 -6.06
C ALA A 88 8.32 0.18 -6.45
#